data_AF-A0A3M7TUU7-F1
#
_entry.id   AF-A0A3M7TUU7-F1
#
_cell.length_a   1.000
_cell.length_b   1.000
_cell.length_c   1.000
_cell.angle_alpha   90.00
_cell.angle_beta   90.00
_cell.angle_gamma   90.00
#
_symmetry.space_group_name_H-M   'P 1'
#
loop_
_entity.id
_entity.type
_entity.pdbx_description
1 polymer ?
#
loop_
_entity_poly.entity_id
_entity_poly.type
_entity_poly.pdbx_seq_one_letter_code
_entity_poly.pdbx_strand_id
1 'polypeptide(L)' 'MTLQVLIDFYRVRFNEVPVQADDLMDLLTWCYLSEFITPDTYRLLLRELEERGAEKPLFLSDNAKSMSRIS' A
#
# COMPACT_ATOMS: atom_id res chain seq x y z
N MET A 1 -6.65 -11.35 -5.60
CA MET A 1 -5.26 -11.57 -5.14
C MET A 1 -5.24 -11.55 -3.61
N THR A 2 -4.40 -12.35 -2.95
CA THR A 2 -4.23 -12.34 -1.48
C THR A 2 -2.87 -11.78 -1.09
N LEU A 3 -2.65 -11.46 0.20
CA LEU A 3 -1.36 -10.97 0.67
C LEU A 3 -0.22 -11.98 0.42
N GLN A 4 -0.48 -13.27 0.61
CA GLN A 4 0.52 -14.32 0.32
C GLN A 4 0.95 -14.27 -1.16
N VAL A 5 0.00 -14.12 -2.08
CA VAL A 5 0.30 -14.00 -3.51
C VAL A 5 1.10 -12.74 -3.81
N LEU A 6 0.82 -11.62 -3.13
CA LEU A 6 1.59 -10.38 -3.26
C LEU A 6 3.04 -10.57 -2.77
N ILE A 7 3.23 -11.26 -1.64
CA ILE A 7 4.57 -11.59 -1.11
C ILE A 7 5.34 -12.49 -2.07
N ASP A 8 4.70 -13.54 -2.58
CA ASP A 8 5.35 -14.45 -3.52
C ASP A 8 5.68 -13.75 -4.84
N PHE A 9 4.82 -12.84 -5.28
CA PHE A 9 5.09 -12.01 -6.45
C PHE A 9 6.29 -11.07 -6.22
N TYR A 10 6.38 -10.42 -5.06
CA TYR A 10 7.55 -9.62 -4.68
C TYR A 10 8.84 -10.44 -4.77
N ARG A 11 8.83 -11.66 -4.21
CA ARG A 11 9.98 -12.56 -4.20
C ARG A 11 10.44 -12.94 -5.59
N VAL A 12 9.51 -13.25 -6.50
CA VAL A 12 9.86 -13.59 -7.89
C VAL A 12 10.34 -12.36 -8.66
N ARG A 13 9.73 -11.20 -8.42
CA ARG A 13 10.01 -9.95 -9.16
C ARG A 13 11.37 -9.35 -8.81
N PHE A 14 11.71 -9.34 -7.53
CA PHE A 14 12.89 -8.65 -7.00
C PHE A 14 13.98 -9.62 -6.52
N ASN A 15 13.71 -10.93 -6.51
CA ASN A 15 14.61 -11.96 -5.95
C ASN A 15 14.97 -11.72 -4.47
N GLU A 16 14.07 -11.08 -3.73
CA GLU A 16 14.25 -10.67 -2.34
C GLU A 16 13.00 -10.97 -1.52
N VAL A 17 13.14 -11.10 -0.20
CA VAL A 17 12.00 -11.22 0.71
C VAL A 17 11.66 -9.82 1.22
N PRO A 18 10.39 -9.38 1.15
CA PRO A 18 10.00 -8.09 1.71
C PRO A 18 10.31 -8.08 3.21
N VAL A 19 11.09 -7.10 3.66
CA VAL A 19 11.52 -6.98 5.05
C VAL A 19 10.53 -6.11 5.83
N GLN A 20 9.91 -5.15 5.14
CA GLN A 20 8.94 -4.23 5.71
C GLN A 20 7.64 -4.24 4.90
N ALA A 21 6.55 -3.82 5.54
CA ALA A 21 5.25 -3.75 4.88
C ALA A 21 5.22 -2.68 3.76
N ASP A 22 6.11 -1.68 3.84
CA ASP A 22 6.27 -0.64 2.82
C ASP A 22 6.78 -1.21 1.49
N ASP A 23 7.67 -2.21 1.52
CA ASP A 23 8.16 -2.91 0.32
C ASP A 23 6.98 -3.50 -0.50
N LEU A 24 5.96 -3.99 0.21
CA LEU A 24 4.75 -4.56 -0.38
C LEU A 24 3.77 -3.49 -0.85
N MET A 25 3.79 -2.29 -0.26
CA MET A 25 2.86 -1.21 -0.58
C MET A 25 3.17 -0.59 -1.94
N ASP A 26 4.45 -0.44 -2.29
CA ASP A 26 4.88 0.01 -3.61
C ASP A 26 4.48 -1.00 -4.70
N LEU A 27 4.71 -2.29 -4.43
CA LEU A 27 4.30 -3.36 -5.34
C LEU A 27 2.77 -3.42 -5.49
N LEU A 28 2.02 -3.29 -4.40
CA LEU A 28 0.57 -3.28 -4.42
C LEU A 28 0.03 -2.12 -5.26
N THR A 29 0.64 -0.95 -5.14
CA THR A 29 0.30 0.24 -5.92
C THR A 29 0.59 0.01 -7.40
N TRP A 30 1.75 -0.56 -7.73
CA TRP A 30 2.06 -0.93 -9.11
C TRP A 30 1.07 -1.95 -9.69
N CYS A 31 0.67 -2.97 -8.92
CA CYS A 31 -0.33 -3.96 -9.33
C CYS A 31 -1.69 -3.32 -9.63
N TYR A 32 -2.09 -2.30 -8.85
CA TYR A 32 -3.33 -1.55 -9.08
C TYR A 32 -3.25 -0.70 -10.35
N LEU A 33 -2.17 0.08 -10.51
CA LEU A 33 -1.97 0.94 -11.68
C LEU A 33 -1.82 0.14 -12.99
N SER A 34 -1.31 -1.09 -12.90
CA SER A 34 -1.17 -2.00 -14.03
C SER A 34 -2.41 -2.88 -14.27
N GLU A 35 -3.52 -2.59 -13.58
CA GLU A 35 -4.81 -3.31 -13.70
C GLU A 35 -4.76 -4.82 -13.39
N PHE A 36 -3.72 -5.30 -12.69
CA PHE A 36 -3.64 -6.70 -12.24
C PHE A 36 -4.64 -7.04 -11.14
N ILE A 37 -5.11 -6.03 -10.40
CA ILE A 37 -6.07 -6.19 -9.31
C ILE A 37 -7.18 -5.16 -9.39
N THR A 38 -8.34 -5.53 -8.86
CA THR A 38 -9.50 -4.62 -8.78
C THR A 38 -9.30 -3.57 -7.69
N PRO A 39 -9.99 -2.42 -7.77
CA PRO A 39 -9.99 -1.41 -6.70
C PRO A 39 -10.36 -1.98 -5.32
N ASP A 40 -11.30 -2.93 -5.26
CA ASP A 40 -11.70 -3.57 -3.99
C ASP A 40 -10.59 -4.45 -3.40
N THR A 41 -9.90 -5.21 -4.26
CA THR A 41 -8.75 -6.01 -3.85
C THR A 41 -7.61 -5.12 -3.34
N TYR A 42 -7.37 -4.00 -4.03
CA TYR A 42 -6.38 -3.01 -3.61
C TYR A 42 -6.69 -2.45 -2.22
N ARG A 43 -7.94 -2.00 -1.96
CA ARG A 43 -8.33 -1.46 -0.65
C ARG A 43 -8.20 -2.48 0.48
N LEU A 44 -8.57 -3.74 0.23
CA LEU A 44 -8.45 -4.82 1.22
C LEU A 44 -6.99 -5.06 1.60
N LEU A 45 -6.11 -5.19 0.61
CA LEU A 45 -4.69 -5.44 0.84
C LEU A 45 -3.99 -4.21 1.43
N LEU A 46 -4.34 -3.00 1.00
CA LEU A 46 -3.79 -1.76 1.53
C LEU A 46 -4.07 -1.66 3.03
N ARG A 47 -5.32 -1.92 3.44
CA ARG A 47 -5.70 -1.93 4.85
C ARG A 47 -4.94 -3.00 5.64
N GLU A 48 -4.78 -4.19 5.08
CA GLU A 48 -4.02 -5.26 5.73
C GLU A 48 -2.53 -4.90 5.91
N LEU A 49 -1.94 -4.18 4.96
CA LEU A 49 -0.56 -3.67 5.08
C LEU A 49 -0.46 -2.54 6.11
N GLU A 50 -1.42 -1.60 6.12
CA GLU A 50 -1.49 -0.52 7.13
C GLU A 50 -1.64 -1.08 8.56
N GLU A 51 -2.48 -2.11 8.75
CA GLU A 51 -2.64 -2.81 10.04
C GLU A 51 -1.35 -3.53 10.49
N ARG A 52 -0.45 -3.86 9.55
CA ARG A 52 0.86 -4.47 9.81
C ARG A 52 1.99 -3.44 9.94
N GLY A 53 1.66 -2.14 9.92
CA GLY A 53 2.60 -1.05 10.13
C GLY A 53 3.19 -0.44 8.86
N ALA A 54 2.60 -0.68 7.68
CA ALA A 54 2.96 0.11 6.49
C ALA A 54 2.52 1.56 6.69
N GLU A 55 3.44 2.51 6.49
CA GLU A 55 3.12 3.93 6.60
C GLU A 55 2.83 4.50 5.22
N LYS A 56 1.55 4.81 4.95
CA LYS A 56 1.16 5.49 3.73
C LYS A 56 1.99 6.78 3.56
N PRO A 57 2.67 6.99 2.41
CA PRO A 57 3.38 8.24 2.16
C PRO A 57 2.39 9.41 2.27
N LEU A 58 2.68 10.36 3.16
CA LEU A 58 1.80 11.47 3.56
C LEU A 58 1.47 12.48 2.44
N PHE A 59 1.72 12.18 1.16
CA PHE A 59 1.53 13.12 0.04
C PHE A 59 0.07 13.50 -0.27
N LEU A 60 -0.91 13.04 0.52
CA LEU A 60 -2.33 13.41 0.38
C LEU A 60 -2.98 14.00 1.64
N SER A 61 -2.24 14.19 2.75
CA SER A 61 -2.84 14.68 4.00
C SER A 61 -2.77 16.19 4.23
N ASP A 62 -2.19 16.97 3.30
CA ASP A 62 -2.09 18.43 3.48
C ASP A 62 -3.42 19.18 3.34
N ASN A 63 -4.52 18.50 3.02
CA ASN A 63 -5.84 19.13 2.95
C ASN A 63 -6.74 18.91 4.18
N ALA A 64 -6.28 18.22 5.23
CA ALA A 64 -7.11 17.93 6.40
C ALA A 64 -6.87 18.87 7.60
N LYS A 65 -5.94 19.83 7.53
CA LYS A 65 -5.56 20.65 8.68
C LYS A 65 -5.54 22.17 8.44
N SER A 66 -6.44 22.68 7.59
CA SER A 66 -6.63 24.12 7.39
C SER A 66 -7.93 24.70 7.96
N MET A 67 -8.53 24.09 8.99
CA MET A 67 -9.69 24.67 9.70
C MET A 67 -9.57 24.55 11.23
N SER A 68 -8.40 24.85 11.79
CA SER A 68 -8.30 25.19 13.22
C SER A 68 -7.37 26.39 13.42
N ARG A 69 -7.89 27.59 13.13
CA ARG A 69 -7.48 28.87 13.72
C ARG A 69 -8.22 30.00 13.01
N ILE A 70 -9.43 30.30 13.48
CA ILE A 70 -9.82 31.69 13.70
C ILE A 70 -10.42 31.75 15.11
N SER A 71 -9.87 32.70 15.85
CA SER A 71 -10.00 32.99 17.28
C SER A 71 -11.41 33.33 17.74
#